data_AF-A0AAP2UDC3-F1
#
_entry.id   AF-A0AAP2UDC3-F1
#
_cell.length_a   1.000
_cell.length_b   1.000
_cell.length_c   1.000
_cell.angle_alpha   90.00
_cell.angle_beta   90.00
_cell.angle_gamma   90.00
#
_symmetry.space_group_name_H-M   'P 1'
#
loop_
_entity.id
_entity.type
_entity.pdbx_description
1 polymer ?
#
loop_
_entity_poly.entity_id
_entity_poly.type
_entity_poly.pdbx_seq_one_letter_code
_entity_poly.pdbx_strand_id
1 'polypeptide(L)'
;MKEDITDDEIVFALAMKYDNDLVKVADAMMNNRVMEADELFGYINSATEKYVTHNSSNYPRALKVENKPPVVVFYDGKLDICNNADLLIFNGLFGTEKRGFLFAAEDENGECDWMIGCENQEHLNDLIEKVQSELKILNFKDYSKEKDLTMS
;
A
#
# COMPACT_ATOMS: atom_id res chain seq x y z
N MET A 1 -0.37 28.25 6.40
CA MET A 1 0.66 27.75 5.48
C MET A 1 -0.07 27.17 4.28
N LYS A 2 0.31 27.49 3.04
CA LYS A 2 -0.02 26.58 1.93
C LYS A 2 0.91 25.40 2.14
N GLU A 3 0.36 24.23 2.44
CA GLU A 3 1.14 23.01 2.37
C GLU A 3 1.50 22.81 0.89
N ASP A 4 2.80 22.74 0.62
CA ASP A 4 3.28 22.42 -0.72
C ASP A 4 2.93 20.95 -0.97
N ILE A 5 1.99 20.72 -1.89
CA ILE A 5 1.54 19.37 -2.26
C ILE A 5 2.71 18.62 -2.88
N THR A 6 2.95 17.41 -2.38
CA THR A 6 4.02 16.53 -2.85
C THR A 6 3.61 15.74 -4.11
N ASP A 7 4.59 15.31 -4.89
CA ASP A 7 4.35 14.43 -6.05
C ASP A 7 3.64 13.12 -5.63
N ASP A 8 3.97 12.59 -4.45
CA ASP A 8 3.32 11.41 -3.90
C ASP A 8 1.83 11.65 -3.59
N GLU A 9 1.48 12.81 -3.03
CA GLU A 9 0.07 13.17 -2.79
C GLU A 9 -0.72 13.35 -4.09
N ILE A 10 -0.09 13.88 -5.14
CA ILE A 10 -0.72 13.98 -6.48
C ILE A 10 -0.96 12.58 -7.06
N VAL A 11 0.06 11.71 -7.02
CA VAL A 11 -0.06 10.32 -7.51
C VAL A 11 -1.10 9.56 -6.71
N PHE A 12 -1.13 9.75 -5.39
CA PHE A 12 -2.13 9.18 -4.51
C PHE A 12 -3.54 9.62 -4.90
N ALA A 13 -3.77 10.93 -5.05
CA ALA A 13 -5.08 11.45 -5.43
C ALA A 13 -5.54 10.93 -6.81
N LEU A 14 -4.63 10.82 -7.78
CA LEU A 14 -4.94 10.21 -9.07
C LEU A 14 -5.30 8.72 -8.94
N ALA A 15 -4.56 7.98 -8.11
CA ALA A 15 -4.88 6.59 -7.83
C ALA A 15 -6.26 6.45 -7.21
N MET A 16 -6.62 7.28 -6.23
CA MET A 16 -7.96 7.28 -5.63
C MET A 16 -9.05 7.59 -6.66
N LYS A 17 -8.83 8.61 -7.50
CA LYS A 17 -9.78 9.00 -8.56
C LYS A 17 -10.03 7.90 -9.59
N TYR A 18 -8.98 7.17 -9.97
CA TYR A 18 -9.03 6.17 -11.02
C TYR A 18 -9.05 4.73 -10.49
N ASP A 19 -9.40 4.53 -9.22
CA ASP A 19 -9.52 3.21 -8.60
C ASP A 19 -8.23 2.37 -8.76
N ASN A 20 -7.09 3.04 -8.58
CA ASN A 20 -5.74 2.48 -8.65
C ASN A 20 -5.39 1.86 -10.02
N ASP A 21 -6.11 2.25 -11.09
CA ASP A 21 -5.87 1.80 -12.47
C ASP A 21 -4.63 2.49 -13.06
N LEU A 22 -3.54 1.73 -13.18
CA LEU A 22 -2.27 2.20 -13.73
C LEU A 22 -2.41 2.89 -15.09
N VAL A 23 -3.23 2.36 -16.00
CA VAL A 23 -3.35 2.89 -17.36
C VAL A 23 -4.02 4.26 -17.32
N LYS A 24 -5.09 4.39 -16.53
CA LYS A 24 -5.80 5.68 -16.38
C LYS A 24 -4.97 6.71 -15.63
N VAL A 25 -4.22 6.31 -14.60
CA VAL A 25 -3.32 7.23 -13.88
C VAL A 25 -2.18 7.69 -14.80
N ALA A 26 -1.53 6.77 -15.51
CA ALA A 26 -0.47 7.13 -16.44
C ALA A 26 -0.97 8.05 -17.56
N ASP A 27 -2.15 7.79 -18.12
CA ASP A 27 -2.81 8.67 -19.09
C ASP A 27 -3.07 10.07 -18.51
N ALA A 28 -3.56 10.16 -17.28
CA ALA A 28 -3.80 11.44 -16.62
C ALA A 28 -2.50 12.22 -16.40
N MET A 29 -1.43 11.55 -15.97
CA MET A 29 -0.10 12.16 -15.80
C MET A 29 0.51 12.62 -17.13
N MET A 30 0.49 11.77 -18.17
CA MET A 30 1.08 12.09 -19.48
C MET A 30 0.38 13.27 -20.18
N ASN A 31 -0.93 13.40 -19.98
CA ASN A 31 -1.72 14.46 -20.60
C ASN A 31 -1.88 15.70 -19.70
N ASN A 32 -1.14 15.79 -18.58
CA ASN A 32 -1.25 16.87 -17.60
C ASN A 32 -2.70 17.18 -17.21
N ARG A 33 -3.52 16.14 -16.99
CA ARG A 33 -4.92 16.34 -16.55
C ARG A 33 -4.90 16.88 -15.12
N VAL A 34 -5.29 18.14 -14.98
CA VAL A 34 -5.32 18.83 -13.69
C VAL A 34 -6.61 18.46 -12.95
N MET A 35 -6.47 18.10 -11.67
CA MET A 35 -7.60 18.05 -10.73
C MET A 35 -7.84 19.45 -10.17
N GLU A 36 -9.11 19.82 -10.01
CA GLU A 36 -9.47 21.05 -9.30
C GLU A 36 -8.99 20.94 -7.84
N ALA A 37 -8.63 22.08 -7.23
CA ALA A 37 -8.01 22.09 -5.91
C ALA A 37 -8.87 21.36 -4.85
N ASP A 38 -10.18 21.62 -4.82
CA ASP A 38 -11.10 20.97 -3.87
C ASP A 38 -11.19 19.45 -4.09
N GLU A 39 -11.13 19.00 -5.34
CA GLU A 39 -11.11 17.57 -5.67
C GLU A 39 -9.80 16.92 -5.21
N LEU A 40 -8.67 17.56 -5.51
CA LEU A 40 -7.34 17.09 -5.11
C LEU A 40 -7.23 16.95 -3.59
N PHE A 41 -7.57 18.00 -2.84
CA PHE A 41 -7.57 17.95 -1.37
C PHE A 41 -8.61 16.97 -0.82
N GLY A 42 -9.76 16.81 -1.50
CA GLY A 42 -10.75 15.80 -1.14
C GLY A 42 -10.16 14.40 -1.15
N TYR A 43 -9.38 14.04 -2.19
CA TYR A 43 -8.70 12.75 -2.23
C TYR A 43 -7.56 12.65 -1.23
N ILE A 44 -6.67 13.64 -1.13
CA ILE A 44 -5.54 13.61 -0.18
C ILE A 44 -6.04 13.37 1.26
N ASN A 45 -7.07 14.10 1.67
CA ASN A 45 -7.66 13.99 3.00
C ASN A 45 -8.50 12.72 3.21
N SER A 46 -8.74 11.92 2.18
CA SER A 46 -9.47 10.65 2.27
C SER A 46 -8.59 9.45 2.62
N ALA A 47 -7.28 9.63 2.74
CA ALA A 47 -6.36 8.59 3.18
C ALA A 47 -6.66 8.20 4.64
N THR A 48 -7.04 6.95 4.87
CA THR A 48 -7.27 6.40 6.21
C THR A 48 -6.14 5.48 6.67
N GLU A 49 -5.33 4.98 5.73
CA GLU A 49 -4.28 4.01 5.97
C GLU A 49 -2.90 4.53 5.53
N LYS A 50 -1.82 3.93 6.06
CA LYS A 50 -0.48 4.16 5.51
C LYS A 50 -0.45 3.69 4.07
N TYR A 51 0.25 4.44 3.21
CA TYR A 51 0.36 4.10 1.80
C TYR A 51 1.76 4.39 1.26
N VAL A 52 2.10 3.71 0.17
CA VAL A 52 3.29 4.01 -0.64
C VAL A 52 2.90 4.08 -2.11
N THR A 53 3.38 5.11 -2.80
CA THR A 53 3.08 5.33 -4.22
C THR A 53 4.17 4.73 -5.11
N HIS A 54 3.84 4.43 -6.36
CA HIS A 54 4.77 3.88 -7.36
C HIS A 54 6.03 4.75 -7.56
N ASN A 55 5.93 6.06 -7.37
CA ASN A 55 7.02 7.02 -7.54
C ASN A 55 7.92 7.13 -6.31
N SER A 56 7.44 6.69 -5.14
CA SER A 56 8.23 6.68 -3.92
C SER A 56 9.50 5.83 -4.08
N SER A 57 10.61 6.30 -3.49
CA SER A 57 11.85 5.53 -3.38
C SER A 57 11.68 4.24 -2.56
N ASN A 58 10.66 4.22 -1.69
CA ASN A 58 10.36 3.11 -0.79
C ASN A 58 9.35 2.12 -1.39
N TYR A 59 8.86 2.36 -2.60
CA TYR A 59 7.93 1.45 -3.23
C TYR A 59 8.57 0.06 -3.46
N PRO A 60 7.92 -1.04 -3.04
CA PRO A 60 8.46 -2.38 -3.19
C PRO A 60 8.87 -2.72 -4.62
N ARG A 61 10.16 -2.98 -4.84
CA ARG A 61 10.69 -3.28 -6.18
C ARG A 61 10.05 -4.52 -6.80
N ALA A 62 9.74 -5.53 -5.98
CA ALA A 62 9.05 -6.73 -6.43
C ALA A 62 7.70 -6.41 -7.09
N LEU A 63 6.98 -5.40 -6.60
CA LEU A 63 5.71 -4.99 -7.20
C LEU A 63 5.89 -4.20 -8.49
N LYS A 64 7.02 -3.50 -8.69
CA LYS A 64 7.25 -2.69 -9.92
C LYS A 64 7.32 -3.54 -11.18
N VAL A 65 7.71 -4.80 -11.06
CA VAL A 65 7.87 -5.73 -12.19
C VAL A 65 6.63 -6.58 -12.45
N GLU A 66 5.59 -6.47 -11.61
CA GLU A 66 4.33 -7.17 -11.80
C GLU A 66 3.56 -6.66 -13.02
N ASN A 67 2.72 -7.52 -13.60
CA ASN A 67 1.82 -7.06 -14.65
C ASN A 67 0.81 -6.07 -14.06
N LYS A 68 0.76 -4.86 -14.63
CA LYS A 68 0.00 -3.71 -14.13
C LYS A 68 0.29 -3.45 -12.64
N PRO A 69 1.48 -2.96 -12.26
CA PRO A 69 1.78 -2.67 -10.86
C PRO A 69 0.73 -1.73 -10.24
N PRO A 70 0.37 -1.92 -8.96
CA PRO A 70 -0.52 -0.98 -8.28
C PRO A 70 0.14 0.39 -8.21
N VAL A 71 -0.62 1.45 -8.48
CA VAL A 71 -0.11 2.83 -8.38
C VAL A 71 0.15 3.20 -6.92
N VAL A 72 -0.74 2.76 -6.04
CA VAL A 72 -0.64 2.92 -4.59
C VAL A 72 -0.82 1.57 -3.92
N VAL A 73 -0.03 1.30 -2.89
CA VAL A 73 -0.22 0.17 -1.99
C VAL A 73 -0.54 0.72 -0.61
N PHE A 74 -1.72 0.38 -0.10
CA PHE A 74 -2.11 0.61 1.28
C PHE A 74 -1.56 -0.53 2.12
N TYR A 75 -0.97 -0.25 3.29
CA TYR A 75 -0.27 -1.30 4.02
C TYR A 75 -0.24 -1.09 5.53
N ASP A 76 -0.03 -2.20 6.25
CA ASP A 76 0.47 -2.20 7.63
C ASP A 76 1.71 -3.09 7.75
N GLY A 77 2.46 -2.91 8.84
CA GLY A 77 3.74 -3.58 9.08
C GLY A 77 4.94 -2.79 8.57
N LYS A 78 6.05 -3.50 8.31
CA LYS A 78 7.37 -2.93 8.06
C LYS A 78 7.68 -2.85 6.57
N LEU A 79 7.60 -1.66 5.98
CA LEU A 79 7.79 -1.49 4.53
C LEU A 79 9.20 -1.87 4.05
N ASP A 80 10.22 -1.65 4.88
CA ASP A 80 11.62 -1.90 4.57
C ASP A 80 11.95 -3.38 4.32
N ILE A 81 11.17 -4.30 4.89
CA ILE A 81 11.37 -5.75 4.71
C ILE A 81 11.09 -6.19 3.27
N CYS A 82 10.32 -5.43 2.49
CA CYS A 82 9.99 -5.75 1.10
C CYS A 82 11.23 -5.84 0.19
N ASN A 83 12.38 -5.35 0.65
CA ASN A 83 13.65 -5.44 -0.08
C ASN A 83 14.27 -6.84 -0.06
N ASN A 84 13.98 -7.65 0.98
CA ASN A 84 14.62 -8.94 1.21
C ASN A 84 13.62 -10.07 1.55
N ALA A 85 12.32 -9.78 1.54
CA ALA A 85 11.26 -10.72 1.90
C ALA A 85 10.67 -11.43 0.67
N ASP A 86 10.11 -12.62 0.90
CA ASP A 86 9.32 -13.33 -0.09
C ASP A 86 7.95 -12.67 -0.26
N LEU A 87 7.45 -12.62 -1.50
CA LEU A 87 6.16 -12.03 -1.87
C LEU A 87 5.13 -13.12 -2.16
N LEU A 88 3.98 -13.04 -1.48
CA LEU A 88 2.76 -13.75 -1.82
C LEU A 88 1.67 -12.78 -2.29
N ILE A 89 1.01 -13.08 -3.41
CA ILE A 89 -0.05 -12.25 -4.00
C ILE A 89 -1.41 -12.95 -3.86
N PHE A 90 -2.37 -12.23 -3.30
CA PHE A 90 -3.77 -12.64 -3.21
C PHE A 90 -4.56 -11.95 -4.31
N ASN A 91 -5.10 -12.71 -5.26
CA ASN A 91 -5.93 -12.16 -6.34
C ASN A 91 -7.41 -12.22 -5.96
N GLY A 92 -8.14 -11.16 -6.29
CA GLY A 92 -9.59 -11.13 -6.16
C GLY A 92 -10.09 -10.97 -4.73
N LEU A 93 -9.56 -9.99 -4.00
CA LEU A 93 -9.91 -9.73 -2.61
C LEU A 93 -11.41 -9.43 -2.47
N PHE A 94 -12.07 -10.14 -1.55
CA PHE A 94 -13.44 -9.88 -1.09
C PHE A 94 -14.47 -9.75 -2.22
N GLY A 95 -14.30 -10.52 -3.29
CA GLY A 95 -15.21 -10.53 -4.44
C GLY A 95 -14.97 -9.41 -5.45
N THR A 96 -13.87 -8.67 -5.33
CA THR A 96 -13.44 -7.63 -6.28
C THR A 96 -12.33 -8.14 -7.20
N GLU A 97 -11.85 -7.30 -8.13
CA GLU A 97 -10.64 -7.59 -8.92
C GLU A 97 -9.36 -7.15 -8.21
N LYS A 98 -9.45 -6.56 -7.01
CA LYS A 98 -8.31 -6.00 -6.28
C LYS A 98 -7.40 -7.08 -5.72
N ARG A 99 -6.13 -6.74 -5.61
CA ARG A 99 -5.07 -7.62 -5.09
C ARG A 99 -4.66 -7.25 -3.67
N GLY A 100 -4.19 -8.27 -2.96
CA GLY A 100 -3.48 -8.19 -1.69
C GLY A 100 -2.06 -8.72 -1.83
N PHE A 101 -1.19 -8.29 -0.93
CA PHE A 101 0.23 -8.57 -0.93
C PHE A 101 0.66 -8.91 0.48
N LEU A 102 1.40 -10.00 0.64
CA LEU A 102 2.13 -10.32 1.86
C LEU A 102 3.60 -10.39 1.51
N PHE A 103 4.38 -9.56 2.17
CA PHE A 103 5.83 -9.73 2.31
C PHE A 103 6.10 -10.33 3.68
N ALA A 104 6.86 -11.41 3.75
CA ALA A 104 7.28 -12.00 5.00
C ALA A 104 8.74 -12.46 4.95
N ALA A 105 9.46 -12.26 6.05
CA ALA A 105 10.81 -12.74 6.23
C ALA A 105 10.98 -13.27 7.66
N GLU A 106 11.39 -14.53 7.78
CA GLU A 106 11.68 -15.15 9.08
C GLU A 106 13.04 -14.69 9.60
N ASP A 107 13.09 -14.29 10.87
CA ASP A 107 14.32 -13.96 11.57
C ASP A 107 14.99 -15.19 12.21
N GLU A 108 16.15 -14.98 12.83
CA GLU A 108 16.92 -16.04 13.49
C GLU A 108 16.21 -16.71 14.68
N ASN A 109 15.15 -16.09 15.22
CA ASN A 109 14.35 -16.63 16.31
C ASN A 109 13.09 -17.37 15.81
N GLY A 110 12.89 -17.45 14.49
CA GLY A 110 11.70 -18.03 13.90
C GLY A 110 10.49 -17.11 13.96
N GLU A 111 10.67 -15.81 14.24
CA GLU A 111 9.60 -14.81 14.15
C GLU A 111 9.60 -14.18 12.75
N CYS A 112 8.42 -14.01 12.15
CA CYS A 112 8.27 -13.44 10.83
C CYS A 112 8.05 -11.93 10.92
N ASP A 113 9.00 -11.15 10.43
CA ASP A 113 8.73 -9.77 10.05
C ASP A 113 7.78 -9.75 8.83
N TRP A 114 6.90 -8.76 8.75
CA TRP A 114 5.88 -8.73 7.71
C TRP A 114 5.47 -7.32 7.25
N MET A 115 4.98 -7.26 6.01
CA MET A 115 4.20 -6.16 5.47
C MET A 115 3.01 -6.76 4.74
N ILE A 116 1.81 -6.36 5.13
CA ILE A 116 0.57 -6.75 4.45
C ILE A 116 0.03 -5.49 3.80
N GLY A 117 -0.27 -5.57 2.50
CA GLY A 117 -0.83 -4.46 1.77
C GLY A 117 -1.85 -4.86 0.71
N CYS A 118 -2.57 -3.88 0.19
CA CYS A 118 -3.62 -4.08 -0.80
C CYS A 118 -3.85 -2.84 -1.67
N GLU A 119 -4.60 -3.03 -2.76
CA GLU A 119 -4.89 -1.99 -3.74
C GLU A 119 -6.05 -1.06 -3.36
N ASN A 120 -6.82 -1.43 -2.32
CA ASN A 120 -7.93 -0.66 -1.78
C ASN A 120 -7.78 -0.57 -0.26
N GLN A 121 -7.72 0.63 0.31
CA GLN A 121 -7.55 0.85 1.75
C GLN A 121 -8.67 0.21 2.59
N GLU A 122 -9.90 0.14 2.07
CA GLU A 122 -11.04 -0.45 2.78
C GLU A 122 -10.87 -1.96 3.03
N HIS A 123 -10.04 -2.63 2.23
CA HIS A 123 -9.76 -4.06 2.34
C HIS A 123 -8.63 -4.39 3.33
N LEU A 124 -7.88 -3.39 3.82
CA LEU A 124 -6.61 -3.64 4.51
C LEU A 124 -6.81 -4.41 5.81
N ASN A 125 -7.72 -3.96 6.68
CA ASN A 125 -7.96 -4.60 7.98
C ASN A 125 -8.47 -6.04 7.82
N ASP A 126 -9.46 -6.24 6.95
CA ASP A 126 -9.98 -7.58 6.66
C ASP A 126 -8.90 -8.51 6.08
N LEU A 127 -7.99 -7.97 5.24
CA LEU A 127 -6.88 -8.74 4.70
C LEU A 127 -5.87 -9.13 5.79
N ILE A 128 -5.53 -8.21 6.69
CA ILE A 128 -4.62 -8.48 7.82
C ILE A 128 -5.20 -9.60 8.69
N GLU A 129 -6.46 -9.50 9.08
CA GLU A 129 -7.14 -10.52 9.89
C GLU A 129 -7.17 -11.88 9.18
N LYS A 130 -7.49 -11.89 7.87
CA LYS A 130 -7.48 -13.11 7.07
C LYS A 130 -6.09 -13.73 7.00
N VAL A 131 -5.07 -12.96 6.66
CA VAL A 131 -3.69 -13.47 6.51
C VAL A 131 -3.17 -14.02 7.83
N GLN A 132 -3.31 -13.27 8.93
CA GLN A 132 -2.81 -13.69 10.24
C GLN A 132 -3.60 -14.88 10.81
N SER A 133 -4.88 -15.03 10.48
CA SER A 133 -5.70 -16.16 10.93
C SER A 133 -5.50 -17.44 10.09
N GLU A 134 -5.23 -17.31 8.79
CA GLU A 134 -5.06 -18.46 7.89
C GLU A 134 -3.61 -18.94 7.82
N LEU A 135 -2.63 -18.04 7.89
CA LEU A 135 -1.21 -18.37 7.82
C LEU A 135 -0.56 -18.46 9.19
N LYS A 136 -1.22 -19.14 10.15
CA LYS A 136 -0.70 -19.35 11.52
C LYS A 136 0.64 -20.09 11.60
N ILE A 137 1.03 -20.74 10.50
CA ILE A 137 2.36 -21.35 10.38
C ILE A 137 3.47 -20.30 10.39
N LEU A 138 3.18 -19.08 9.93
CA LEU A 138 4.05 -17.94 10.03
C LEU A 138 3.86 -17.32 11.42
N ASN A 139 4.93 -17.32 12.21
CA ASN A 139 4.95 -16.75 13.56
C ASN A 139 5.10 -15.22 13.47
N PHE A 140 4.05 -14.52 13.03
CA PHE A 140 4.09 -13.08 12.77
C PHE A 140 4.44 -12.25 14.01
N LYS A 141 5.37 -11.32 13.85
CA LYS A 141 5.70 -10.33 14.90
C LYS A 141 4.52 -9.42 15.20
N ASP A 142 4.33 -9.08 16.46
CA ASP A 142 3.30 -8.14 16.91
C ASP A 142 3.83 -6.70 16.85
N TYR A 143 3.50 -5.98 15.78
CA TYR A 143 3.83 -4.57 15.61
C TYR A 143 2.82 -3.61 16.25
N SER A 144 1.75 -4.09 16.89
CA SER A 144 0.77 -3.21 17.54
C SER A 144 1.42 -2.31 18.59
N LYS A 145 2.47 -2.81 19.25
CA LYS A 145 3.24 -2.10 20.29
C LYS A 145 4.23 -1.07 19.73
N GLU A 146 4.63 -1.19 18.46
CA GLU A 146 5.54 -0.22 17.83
C GLU A 146 4.80 1.08 17.45
N LYS A 147 3.47 1.03 17.26
CA LYS A 147 2.64 2.22 16.98
C LYS A 147 2.66 3.23 18.15
N ASP A 148 2.82 2.77 19.40
CA ASP A 148 2.84 3.64 20.59
C ASP A 148 4.13 4.48 20.72
N LEU A 149 5.23 4.07 20.09
CA LEU A 149 6.54 4.72 20.24
C LEU A 149 6.79 5.88 19.27
N THR A 150 5.91 6.08 18.29
CA THR A 150 6.08 7.12 17.24
C THR A 150 5.18 8.35 17.43
N MET A 151 4.45 8.42 18.56
CA MET A 151 3.59 9.54 18.95
C MET A 151 4.25 10.48 19.99
N SER A 152 5.58 10.52 20.08
CA SER A 152 6.33 11.45 20.95
C SER A 152 7.20 12.43 20.18
#